data_AF-A0A6L6VFT3-F1
#
_entry.id   AF-A0A6L6VFT3-F1
#
_cell.length_a   1.000
_cell.length_b   1.000
_cell.length_c   1.000
_cell.angle_alpha   90.00
_cell.angle_beta   90.00
_cell.angle_gamma   90.00
#
_symmetry.space_group_name_H-M   'P 1'
#
loop_
_entity.id
_entity.type
_entity.pdbx_description
1 polymer ?
#
loop_
_entity_poly.entity_id
_entity_poly.type
_entity_poly.pdbx_seq_one_letter_code
_entity_poly.pdbx_strand_id
1 'polypeptide(L)'
;MGPKTIDAEENKVTVTVPVSDSSNLTVSYPLKDSPPYLSTRSFRQQVEKIDAVVKSGKAKDIPIQQVQLEYTKLALDWDVVCKEVDAEMLPSAIIGEMWYGMNSYSVSTKPSGEDELLGVKKALDQNYLKKAKHTGQLDIQCLSNVNNVYQVPNASGVGTIYAVTVDQISLTKVDKLTSVTYFAKNVIFSAGSMHTAPMLLEYSNNPPPAVTGATSLPKLSPYVGKFWGQNGDVTGTQDLSIKTRPSDGGPGSIDASFYFVKDDTLNGIALPDSELETAFNESIAFMKAKNSASFIRLMLYPAWYDEADNLQNTYNMSVCYQPAPGFFDKNSASTSASGRTVYSLYYPMTPDAGSAPSTDGDTNVGVLDSINALTKVLTTWGKINASKKGESLIRRNGPLTYRGPLPALQSTKVIHAKSLKAWEANRTPEQFVAAYGVTAHPLGGCVLGKACNKHGQVLAADEKTVVPGLYVVDGSLIPGSTGAATPAWTIAAVAEYCMTKITEEIVGPTQH
;
A
#
# COMPACT_ATOMS: atom_id res chain seq x y z
N MET A 1 -29.71 22.98 -8.90
CA MET A 1 -28.36 23.36 -8.43
C MET A 1 -27.58 23.79 -9.66
N GLY A 2 -26.85 24.91 -9.61
CA GLY A 2 -25.98 25.31 -10.71
C GLY A 2 -24.79 24.35 -10.88
N PRO A 3 -23.94 24.55 -11.91
CA PRO A 3 -22.75 23.74 -12.13
C PRO A 3 -21.87 23.75 -10.89
N LYS A 4 -21.37 22.56 -10.51
CA LYS A 4 -20.42 22.39 -9.41
C LYS A 4 -19.03 22.47 -10.00
N THR A 5 -18.16 23.30 -9.44
CA THR A 5 -16.75 23.32 -9.82
C THR A 5 -15.89 22.88 -8.63
N ILE A 6 -14.87 22.06 -8.89
CA ILE A 6 -13.92 21.61 -7.87
C ILE A 6 -12.59 22.35 -8.09
N ASP A 7 -12.09 22.98 -7.04
CA ASP A 7 -10.71 23.46 -6.98
C ASP A 7 -9.79 22.28 -6.65
N ALA A 8 -8.97 21.88 -7.62
CA ALA A 8 -8.06 20.75 -7.52
C ALA A 8 -6.85 21.01 -6.59
N GLU A 9 -6.50 22.26 -6.32
CA GLU A 9 -5.39 22.62 -5.43
C GLU A 9 -5.83 22.55 -3.96
N GLU A 10 -7.04 23.04 -3.67
CA GLU A 10 -7.54 23.17 -2.30
C GLU A 10 -8.61 22.12 -1.91
N ASN A 11 -9.00 21.22 -2.83
CA ASN A 11 -10.11 20.28 -2.66
C ASN A 11 -11.41 20.99 -2.20
N LYS A 12 -11.75 22.14 -2.81
CA LYS A 12 -12.97 22.91 -2.50
C LYS A 12 -14.03 22.72 -3.57
N VAL A 13 -15.28 22.54 -3.17
CA VAL A 13 -16.45 22.59 -4.07
C VAL A 13 -17.04 23.97 -4.04
N THR A 14 -17.25 24.54 -5.21
CA THR A 14 -18.00 25.76 -5.40
C THR A 14 -19.37 25.44 -5.98
N VAL A 15 -20.42 25.87 -5.30
CA VAL A 15 -21.80 25.73 -5.73
C VAL A 15 -22.38 27.10 -5.98
N THR A 16 -22.91 27.32 -7.18
CA THR A 16 -23.68 28.52 -7.49
C THR A 16 -25.17 28.19 -7.41
N VAL A 17 -25.87 28.89 -6.53
CA VAL A 17 -27.31 28.75 -6.32
C VAL A 17 -28.00 30.02 -6.79
N PRO A 18 -28.90 29.96 -7.79
CA PRO A 18 -29.71 31.10 -8.16
C PRO A 18 -30.66 31.41 -6.99
N VAL A 19 -30.60 32.64 -6.47
CA VAL A 19 -31.43 33.10 -5.33
C VAL A 19 -32.59 33.98 -5.80
N SER A 20 -32.46 34.59 -6.98
CA SER A 20 -33.51 35.33 -7.69
C SER A 20 -33.17 35.46 -9.19
N ASP A 21 -34.10 35.97 -10.00
CA ASP A 21 -33.95 36.16 -11.46
C ASP A 21 -32.74 37.04 -11.86
N SER A 22 -32.13 37.75 -10.92
CA SER A 22 -30.97 38.63 -11.16
C SER A 22 -29.80 38.43 -10.18
N SER A 23 -29.82 37.39 -9.33
CA SER A 23 -28.75 37.19 -8.34
C SER A 23 -28.41 35.72 -8.10
N ASN A 24 -27.13 35.41 -8.24
CA ASN A 24 -26.55 34.12 -7.89
C ASN A 24 -25.79 34.22 -6.56
N LEU A 25 -25.96 33.24 -5.68
CA LEU A 25 -25.13 33.04 -4.49
C LEU A 25 -24.11 31.95 -4.81
N THR A 26 -22.84 32.31 -4.80
CA THR A 26 -21.74 31.36 -4.95
C THR A 26 -21.18 31.04 -3.56
N VAL A 27 -21.18 29.76 -3.19
CA VAL A 27 -20.64 29.25 -1.94
C VAL A 27 -19.52 28.27 -2.25
N SER A 28 -18.33 28.53 -1.72
CA SER A 28 -17.20 27.60 -1.79
C SER A 28 -16.95 26.98 -0.42
N TYR A 29 -16.90 25.66 -0.35
CA TYR A 29 -16.59 24.91 0.88
C TYR A 29 -15.64 23.75 0.59
N PRO A 30 -14.77 23.35 1.53
CA PRO A 30 -13.95 22.15 1.36
C PRO A 30 -14.83 20.92 1.10
N LEU A 31 -14.47 20.07 0.14
CA LEU A 31 -15.21 18.86 -0.24
C LEU A 31 -15.51 17.97 0.98
N LYS A 32 -14.55 17.87 1.90
CA LYS A 32 -14.64 17.18 3.20
C LYS A 32 -15.77 17.67 4.12
N ASP A 33 -16.18 18.92 4.00
CA ASP A 33 -17.22 19.54 4.81
C ASP A 33 -18.59 19.44 4.13
N SER A 34 -18.62 18.95 2.89
CA SER A 34 -19.83 18.87 2.09
C SER A 34 -20.74 17.73 2.56
N PRO A 35 -22.08 17.92 2.59
CA PRO A 35 -23.03 16.96 3.14
C PRO A 35 -22.86 15.49 2.68
N PRO A 36 -22.48 15.19 1.42
CA PRO A 36 -22.23 13.82 0.96
C PRO A 36 -21.17 13.04 1.77
N TYR A 37 -20.15 13.70 2.33
CA TYR A 37 -18.99 13.05 2.98
C TYR A 37 -19.24 12.76 4.46
N LEU A 38 -20.37 12.14 4.79
CA LEU A 38 -20.77 11.90 6.18
C LEU A 38 -19.79 11.01 6.94
N SER A 39 -19.22 10.01 6.26
CA SER A 39 -18.20 9.10 6.78
C SER A 39 -16.95 9.85 7.26
N THR A 40 -16.36 10.67 6.38
CA THR A 40 -15.22 11.55 6.68
C THR A 40 -15.52 12.49 7.85
N ARG A 41 -16.69 13.15 7.87
CA ARG A 41 -17.07 14.06 8.96
C ARG A 41 -17.26 13.35 10.29
N SER A 42 -17.89 12.17 10.28
CA SER A 42 -18.09 11.35 11.49
C SER A 42 -16.75 10.94 12.09
N PHE A 43 -15.84 10.41 11.26
CA PHE A 43 -14.49 10.05 11.68
C PHE A 43 -13.77 11.24 12.33
N ARG A 44 -13.76 12.41 11.68
CA ARG A 44 -13.16 13.64 12.23
C ARG A 44 -13.70 14.00 13.60
N GLN A 45 -15.01 14.07 13.72
CA GLN A 45 -15.66 14.47 14.98
C GLN A 45 -15.32 13.49 16.11
N GLN A 46 -15.20 12.20 15.80
CA GLN A 46 -14.80 11.17 16.76
C GLN A 46 -13.32 11.27 17.15
N VAL A 47 -12.42 11.59 16.21
CA VAL A 47 -11.00 11.84 16.50
C VAL A 47 -10.83 13.11 17.33
N GLU A 48 -11.55 14.19 17.01
CA GLU A 48 -11.51 15.47 17.74
C GLU A 48 -11.91 15.31 19.20
N LYS A 49 -12.90 14.44 19.50
CA LYS A 49 -13.26 14.09 20.88
C LYS A 49 -12.10 13.40 21.62
N ILE A 50 -11.39 12.50 20.95
CA ILE A 50 -10.24 11.80 21.54
C ILE A 50 -9.11 12.80 21.80
N ASP A 51 -8.77 13.62 20.80
CA ASP A 51 -7.73 14.65 20.91
C ASP A 51 -8.02 15.65 22.05
N ALA A 52 -9.27 16.10 22.20
CA ALA A 52 -9.66 16.98 23.30
C ALA A 52 -9.43 16.34 24.68
N VAL A 53 -9.72 15.04 24.82
CA VAL A 53 -9.48 14.31 26.07
C VAL A 53 -7.98 14.17 26.33
N VAL A 54 -7.18 13.80 25.31
CA VAL A 54 -5.72 13.68 25.40
C VAL A 54 -5.10 15.02 25.82
N LYS A 55 -5.44 16.12 25.15
CA LYS A 55 -4.96 17.48 25.47
C LYS A 55 -5.34 17.97 26.86
N SER A 56 -6.50 17.53 27.38
CA SER A 56 -6.93 17.93 28.72
C SER A 56 -6.09 17.31 29.84
N GLY A 57 -5.40 16.19 29.58
CA GLY A 57 -4.68 15.41 30.59
C GLY A 57 -5.57 14.80 31.69
N LYS A 58 -6.90 14.92 31.59
CA LYS A 58 -7.84 14.52 32.65
C LYS A 58 -8.14 13.02 32.70
N ALA A 59 -7.78 12.28 31.66
CA ALA A 59 -8.04 10.84 31.58
C ALA A 59 -6.78 10.04 31.92
N LYS A 60 -6.67 9.62 33.19
CA LYS A 60 -5.50 8.92 33.73
C LYS A 60 -5.22 7.54 33.09
N ASP A 61 -6.18 6.99 32.34
CA ASP A 61 -6.13 5.62 31.79
C ASP A 61 -6.05 5.57 30.25
N ILE A 62 -5.72 6.68 29.59
CA ILE A 62 -5.57 6.72 28.13
C ILE A 62 -4.09 6.54 27.76
N PRO A 63 -3.75 5.52 26.94
CA PRO A 63 -2.36 5.27 26.55
C PRO A 63 -1.85 6.25 25.46
N ILE A 64 -2.76 6.94 24.77
CA ILE A 64 -2.47 7.88 23.67
C ILE A 64 -1.91 9.18 24.25
N GLN A 65 -0.72 9.58 23.80
CA GLN A 65 -0.03 10.81 24.21
C GLN A 65 -0.30 11.98 23.28
N GLN A 66 -0.49 11.72 21.99
CA GLN A 66 -0.74 12.76 20.98
C GLN A 66 -1.58 12.20 19.83
N VAL A 67 -2.41 13.08 19.24
CA VAL A 67 -3.25 12.77 18.09
C VAL A 67 -2.95 13.80 17.00
N GLN A 68 -2.78 13.34 15.78
CA GLN A 68 -2.61 14.19 14.61
C GLN A 68 -3.65 13.81 13.56
N LEU A 69 -4.55 14.74 13.27
CA LEU A 69 -5.57 14.58 12.23
C LEU A 69 -5.04 15.19 10.93
N GLU A 70 -5.01 14.41 9.86
CA GLU A 70 -4.43 14.78 8.58
C GLU A 70 -5.41 14.55 7.44
N TYR A 71 -5.24 15.29 6.35
CA TYR A 71 -5.94 15.02 5.11
C TYR A 71 -4.98 14.36 4.14
N THR A 72 -5.28 13.12 3.79
CA THR A 72 -4.52 12.42 2.76
C THR A 72 -4.83 13.04 1.40
N LYS A 73 -3.79 13.49 0.70
CA LYS A 73 -3.89 13.88 -0.70
C LYS A 73 -3.92 12.61 -1.57
N LEU A 74 -5.06 12.35 -2.20
CA LEU A 74 -5.16 11.24 -3.16
C LEU A 74 -4.51 11.63 -4.49
N ALA A 75 -3.88 10.66 -5.16
CA ALA A 75 -3.31 10.81 -6.50
C ALA A 75 -4.40 10.73 -7.58
N LEU A 76 -5.40 11.62 -7.49
CA LEU A 76 -6.52 11.69 -8.43
C LEU A 76 -6.39 12.88 -9.37
N ASP A 77 -7.06 12.77 -10.51
CA ASP A 77 -7.31 13.84 -11.44
C ASP A 77 -8.71 14.41 -11.17
N TRP A 78 -8.75 15.57 -10.53
CA TRP A 78 -10.00 16.21 -10.12
C TRP A 78 -10.79 16.79 -11.29
N ASP A 79 -10.15 17.07 -12.42
CA ASP A 79 -10.87 17.50 -13.63
C ASP A 79 -11.70 16.33 -14.17
N VAL A 80 -11.14 15.12 -14.13
CA VAL A 80 -11.87 13.88 -14.46
C VAL A 80 -13.01 13.63 -13.47
N VAL A 81 -12.79 13.86 -12.16
CA VAL A 81 -13.87 13.76 -11.16
C VAL A 81 -14.99 14.77 -11.44
N CYS A 82 -14.68 16.00 -11.85
CA CYS A 82 -15.70 16.98 -12.27
C CYS A 82 -16.54 16.46 -13.43
N LYS A 83 -15.91 15.86 -14.45
CA LYS A 83 -16.60 15.24 -15.58
C LYS A 83 -17.52 14.09 -15.16
N GLU A 84 -17.16 13.31 -14.14
CA GLU A 84 -18.07 12.32 -13.56
C GLU A 84 -19.29 12.99 -12.91
N VAL A 85 -19.10 14.09 -12.17
CA VAL A 85 -20.20 14.86 -11.53
C VAL A 85 -21.16 15.43 -12.56
N ASP A 86 -20.64 15.88 -13.70
CA ASP A 86 -21.42 16.44 -14.81
C ASP A 86 -21.99 15.37 -15.75
N ALA A 87 -21.80 14.08 -15.41
CA ALA A 87 -22.25 12.92 -16.19
C ALA A 87 -21.72 12.88 -17.63
N GLU A 88 -20.52 13.43 -17.85
CA GLU A 88 -19.82 13.41 -19.14
C GLU A 88 -18.97 12.14 -19.36
N MET A 89 -18.85 11.30 -18.33
CA MET A 89 -18.16 10.01 -18.38
C MET A 89 -18.75 9.03 -17.36
N LEU A 90 -18.33 7.75 -17.43
CA LEU A 90 -18.80 6.75 -16.46
C LEU A 90 -18.29 7.10 -15.05
N PRO A 91 -19.18 7.18 -14.04
CA PRO A 91 -18.77 7.52 -12.69
C PRO A 91 -18.03 6.36 -12.03
N SER A 92 -16.96 6.68 -11.30
CA SER A 92 -16.20 5.72 -10.51
C SER A 92 -15.80 6.31 -9.17
N ALA A 93 -15.27 7.53 -9.14
CA ALA A 93 -14.85 8.20 -7.92
C ALA A 93 -16.02 8.77 -7.13
N ILE A 94 -17.05 9.29 -7.80
CA ILE A 94 -18.22 9.89 -7.14
C ILE A 94 -19.22 8.86 -6.60
N ILE A 95 -19.05 7.58 -6.98
CA ILE A 95 -19.83 6.45 -6.49
C ILE A 95 -18.99 5.47 -5.63
N GLY A 96 -17.74 5.80 -5.32
CA GLY A 96 -16.89 5.02 -4.42
C GLY A 96 -16.33 3.71 -4.99
N GLU A 97 -16.19 3.59 -6.31
CA GLU A 97 -15.57 2.45 -7.01
C GLU A 97 -14.02 2.51 -6.97
N MET A 98 -13.46 2.67 -5.76
CA MET A 98 -12.02 2.93 -5.56
C MET A 98 -11.09 1.80 -6.02
N TRP A 99 -11.50 0.54 -5.85
CA TRP A 99 -10.61 -0.61 -6.08
C TRP A 99 -10.46 -0.96 -7.56
N TYR A 100 -11.55 -0.91 -8.34
CA TYR A 100 -11.51 -1.31 -9.75
C TYR A 100 -11.93 -0.16 -10.67
N GLY A 101 -13.00 0.57 -10.36
CA GLY A 101 -13.50 1.66 -11.20
C GLY A 101 -12.51 2.80 -11.37
N MET A 102 -11.93 3.31 -10.28
CA MET A 102 -10.99 4.45 -10.35
C MET A 102 -9.63 4.11 -11.01
N ASN A 103 -9.34 2.82 -11.22
CA ASN A 103 -8.20 2.35 -12.03
C ASN A 103 -8.57 2.13 -13.50
N SER A 104 -9.83 2.34 -13.88
CA SER A 104 -10.35 2.16 -15.24
C SER A 104 -10.39 3.48 -16.01
N TYR A 105 -10.61 3.38 -17.32
CA TYR A 105 -10.71 4.52 -18.23
C TYR A 105 -12.10 4.63 -18.83
N SER A 106 -12.58 5.86 -19.00
CA SER A 106 -13.69 6.19 -19.88
C SER A 106 -13.16 6.78 -21.17
N VAL A 107 -13.79 6.42 -22.29
CA VAL A 107 -13.61 7.14 -23.56
C VAL A 107 -14.48 8.39 -23.51
N SER A 108 -13.88 9.54 -23.82
CA SER A 108 -14.56 10.82 -24.00
C SER A 108 -14.15 11.40 -25.36
N THR A 109 -14.94 12.30 -25.94
CA THR A 109 -14.63 12.92 -27.24
C THR A 109 -14.34 14.40 -27.03
N LYS A 110 -13.17 14.85 -27.44
CA LYS A 110 -12.75 16.26 -27.37
C LYS A 110 -13.63 17.13 -28.28
N PRO A 111 -13.66 18.46 -28.04
CA PRO A 111 -14.28 19.40 -28.98
C PRO A 111 -13.69 19.35 -30.40
N SER A 112 -12.45 18.89 -30.55
CA SER A 112 -11.80 18.66 -31.85
C SER A 112 -12.34 17.44 -32.61
N GLY A 113 -13.19 16.62 -31.98
CA GLY A 113 -13.70 15.36 -32.52
C GLY A 113 -12.78 14.15 -32.30
N GLU A 114 -11.65 14.32 -31.62
CA GLU A 114 -10.74 13.22 -31.28
C GLU A 114 -11.16 12.54 -29.97
N ASP A 115 -11.08 11.22 -29.93
CA ASP A 115 -11.28 10.47 -28.70
C ASP A 115 -10.11 10.68 -27.71
N GLU A 116 -10.44 10.75 -26.43
CA GLU A 116 -9.51 10.77 -25.32
C GLU A 116 -9.88 9.72 -24.27
N LEU A 117 -8.86 9.15 -23.62
CA LEU A 117 -9.04 8.24 -22.49
C LEU A 117 -8.84 9.01 -21.19
N LEU A 118 -9.86 9.05 -20.36
CA LEU A 118 -9.85 9.71 -19.06
C LEU A 118 -9.95 8.67 -17.96
N GLY A 119 -9.04 8.71 -17.00
CA GLY A 119 -9.07 7.84 -15.82
C GLY A 119 -8.80 8.66 -14.57
N VAL A 120 -9.56 8.41 -13.50
CA VAL A 120 -9.51 9.27 -12.31
C VAL A 120 -8.18 9.16 -11.58
N LYS A 121 -7.61 7.95 -11.44
CA LYS A 121 -6.33 7.79 -10.75
C LYS A 121 -5.17 8.07 -11.71
N LYS A 122 -4.18 8.84 -11.25
CA LYS A 122 -2.93 9.12 -12.00
C LYS A 122 -2.00 7.90 -11.98
N ALA A 123 -2.45 6.81 -12.62
CA ALA A 123 -1.74 5.55 -12.73
C ALA A 123 -0.49 5.66 -13.63
N LEU A 124 0.37 4.62 -13.61
CA LEU A 124 1.69 4.65 -14.24
C LEU A 124 1.65 4.84 -15.77
N ASP A 125 0.59 4.35 -16.38
CA ASP A 125 0.23 4.50 -17.79
C ASP A 125 -0.16 5.93 -18.17
N GLN A 126 -0.59 6.77 -17.22
CA GLN A 126 -0.86 8.19 -17.46
C GLN A 126 0.36 9.10 -17.24
N ASN A 127 1.43 8.60 -16.62
CA ASN A 127 2.61 9.39 -16.27
C ASN A 127 3.93 8.82 -16.86
N TYR A 128 4.68 7.97 -16.15
CA TYR A 128 6.00 7.47 -16.54
C TYR A 128 5.94 6.68 -17.84
N LEU A 129 5.00 5.75 -18.00
CA LEU A 129 4.91 4.95 -19.22
C LEU A 129 4.46 5.79 -20.41
N LYS A 130 3.57 6.79 -20.21
CA LYS A 130 3.19 7.75 -21.25
C LYS A 130 4.41 8.55 -21.74
N LYS A 131 5.19 9.11 -20.80
CA LYS A 131 6.42 9.84 -21.11
C LYS A 131 7.44 8.95 -21.83
N ALA A 132 7.64 7.73 -21.34
CA ALA A 132 8.53 6.77 -21.97
C ALA A 132 8.05 6.37 -23.38
N LYS A 133 6.75 6.20 -23.60
CA LYS A 133 6.18 5.89 -24.93
C LYS A 133 6.39 7.03 -25.92
N HIS A 134 6.28 8.29 -25.48
CA HIS A 134 6.54 9.46 -26.34
C HIS A 134 7.97 9.56 -26.85
N THR A 135 8.94 8.87 -26.23
CA THR A 135 10.32 8.83 -26.75
C THR A 135 10.44 8.02 -28.04
N GLY A 136 9.44 7.19 -28.38
CA GLY A 136 9.50 6.24 -29.50
C GLY A 136 10.40 5.02 -29.22
N GLN A 137 10.98 4.91 -28.02
CA GLN A 137 11.93 3.85 -27.66
C GLN A 137 11.33 2.76 -26.76
N LEU A 138 10.11 2.98 -26.23
CA LEU A 138 9.43 2.01 -25.38
C LEU A 138 8.49 1.12 -26.19
N ASP A 139 8.72 -0.18 -26.10
CA ASP A 139 7.75 -1.21 -26.46
C ASP A 139 7.19 -1.86 -25.20
N ILE A 140 5.89 -2.19 -25.22
CA ILE A 140 5.18 -2.83 -24.10
C ILE A 140 4.44 -4.04 -24.64
N GLN A 141 4.82 -5.22 -24.16
CA GLN A 141 4.18 -6.49 -24.51
C GLN A 141 3.30 -6.95 -23.35
N CYS A 142 2.00 -6.67 -23.43
CA CYS A 142 1.01 -7.18 -22.48
C CYS A 142 0.79 -8.69 -22.64
N LEU A 143 0.12 -9.32 -21.67
CA LEU A 143 -0.22 -10.75 -21.71
C LEU A 143 0.99 -11.65 -21.96
N SER A 144 2.12 -11.26 -21.39
CA SER A 144 3.44 -11.87 -21.62
C SER A 144 4.02 -12.22 -20.26
N ASN A 145 4.03 -13.51 -19.93
CA ASN A 145 4.53 -13.99 -18.65
C ASN A 145 5.99 -14.46 -18.80
N VAL A 146 6.93 -13.75 -18.18
CA VAL A 146 8.33 -14.18 -18.13
C VAL A 146 8.42 -15.45 -17.29
N ASN A 147 8.97 -16.53 -17.86
CA ASN A 147 9.07 -17.82 -17.19
C ASN A 147 10.52 -18.27 -16.93
N ASN A 148 11.51 -17.67 -17.59
CA ASN A 148 12.92 -17.90 -17.32
C ASN A 148 13.80 -16.75 -17.81
N VAL A 149 14.90 -16.52 -17.09
CA VAL A 149 16.01 -15.66 -17.54
C VAL A 149 17.31 -16.41 -17.33
N TYR A 150 18.11 -16.56 -18.37
CA TYR A 150 19.36 -17.30 -18.31
C TYR A 150 20.42 -16.63 -19.17
N GLN A 151 21.68 -17.02 -18.99
CA GLN A 151 22.82 -16.45 -19.71
C GLN A 151 23.15 -17.31 -20.92
N VAL A 152 23.49 -16.67 -22.04
CA VAL A 152 23.99 -17.32 -23.25
C VAL A 152 25.32 -16.70 -23.68
N PRO A 153 26.18 -17.46 -24.39
CA PRO A 153 27.46 -16.94 -24.84
C PRO A 153 27.26 -15.75 -25.79
N ASN A 154 28.02 -14.69 -25.58
CA ASN A 154 28.08 -13.61 -26.56
C ASN A 154 29.02 -14.02 -27.71
N ALA A 155 28.52 -13.94 -28.94
CA ALA A 155 29.29 -14.22 -30.16
C ALA A 155 30.56 -13.37 -30.30
N SER A 156 30.60 -12.17 -29.69
CA SER A 156 31.78 -11.29 -29.70
C SER A 156 32.76 -11.54 -28.55
N GLY A 157 32.48 -12.47 -27.63
CA GLY A 157 33.34 -12.82 -26.49
C GLY A 157 33.44 -11.78 -25.37
N VAL A 158 32.73 -10.64 -25.47
CA VAL A 158 32.76 -9.55 -24.49
C VAL A 158 31.40 -9.38 -23.83
N GLY A 159 31.32 -9.65 -22.53
CA GLY A 159 30.08 -9.52 -21.75
C GLY A 159 29.09 -10.68 -21.96
N THR A 160 28.05 -10.69 -21.13
CA THR A 160 27.01 -11.73 -21.14
C THR A 160 25.75 -11.21 -21.82
N ILE A 161 25.09 -12.06 -22.60
CA ILE A 161 23.73 -11.81 -23.11
C ILE A 161 22.75 -12.63 -22.29
N TYR A 162 21.64 -12.02 -21.91
CA TYR A 162 20.53 -12.68 -21.25
C TYR A 162 19.50 -13.12 -22.28
N ALA A 163 19.08 -14.38 -22.20
CA ALA A 163 17.90 -14.89 -22.88
C ALA A 163 16.72 -14.87 -21.90
N VAL A 164 15.61 -14.24 -22.32
CA VAL A 164 14.39 -14.08 -21.54
C VAL A 164 13.28 -14.85 -22.25
N THR A 165 12.85 -15.97 -21.68
CA THR A 165 11.74 -16.77 -22.23
C THR A 165 10.42 -16.30 -21.65
N VAL A 166 9.45 -16.15 -22.55
CA VAL A 166 8.16 -15.52 -22.29
C VAL A 166 7.06 -16.39 -22.85
N ASP A 167 6.07 -16.71 -22.02
CA ASP A 167 4.82 -17.31 -22.47
C ASP A 167 3.82 -16.21 -22.81
N GLN A 168 3.51 -16.07 -24.09
CA GLN A 168 2.48 -15.18 -24.59
C GLN A 168 1.11 -15.84 -24.44
N ILE A 169 0.21 -15.14 -23.75
CA ILE A 169 -1.16 -15.56 -23.46
C ILE A 169 -2.07 -14.98 -24.53
N SER A 170 -2.81 -15.86 -25.22
CA SER A 170 -3.79 -15.41 -26.21
C SER A 170 -5.02 -14.82 -25.53
N LEU A 171 -5.47 -13.66 -26.02
CA LEU A 171 -6.75 -13.03 -25.63
C LEU A 171 -7.97 -13.93 -25.79
N THR A 172 -7.92 -14.90 -26.70
CA THR A 172 -9.08 -15.74 -27.07
C THR A 172 -8.89 -17.22 -26.74
N LYS A 173 -7.65 -17.62 -26.42
CA LYS A 173 -7.25 -19.02 -26.20
C LYS A 173 -6.23 -19.09 -25.06
N VAL A 174 -6.69 -18.78 -23.86
CA VAL A 174 -5.86 -18.67 -22.65
C VAL A 174 -5.12 -19.97 -22.29
N ASP A 175 -5.58 -21.11 -22.81
CA ASP A 175 -4.98 -22.44 -22.67
C ASP A 175 -3.83 -22.71 -23.66
N LYS A 176 -3.69 -21.91 -24.71
CA LYS A 176 -2.65 -22.07 -25.75
C LYS A 176 -1.59 -20.99 -25.64
N LEU A 177 -0.57 -21.27 -24.84
CA LEU A 177 0.61 -20.41 -24.68
C LEU A 177 1.52 -20.51 -25.91
N THR A 178 2.03 -19.36 -26.36
CA THR A 178 3.10 -19.29 -27.37
C THR A 178 4.38 -18.88 -26.69
N SER A 179 5.43 -19.69 -26.76
CA SER A 179 6.71 -19.36 -26.14
C SER A 179 7.61 -18.56 -27.08
N VAL A 180 8.14 -17.44 -26.61
CA VAL A 180 9.04 -16.55 -27.34
C VAL A 180 10.28 -16.26 -26.48
N THR A 181 11.45 -16.16 -27.10
CA THR A 181 12.69 -15.79 -26.42
C THR A 181 13.19 -14.45 -26.91
N TYR A 182 13.42 -13.53 -25.98
CA TYR A 182 14.08 -12.24 -26.24
C TYR A 182 15.54 -12.30 -25.77
N PHE A 183 16.42 -11.54 -26.41
CA PHE A 183 17.81 -11.43 -26.02
C PHE A 183 18.12 -10.00 -25.61
N ALA A 184 18.71 -9.83 -24.43
CA ALA A 184 18.99 -8.52 -23.86
C ALA A 184 20.40 -8.46 -23.26
N LYS A 185 21.05 -7.30 -23.38
CA LYS A 185 22.33 -7.02 -22.69
C LYS A 185 22.10 -6.74 -21.21
N ASN A 186 20.96 -6.12 -20.90
CA ASN A 186 20.57 -5.72 -19.55
C ASN A 186 19.14 -6.20 -19.27
N VAL A 187 18.89 -6.72 -18.07
CA VAL A 187 17.57 -7.14 -17.61
C VAL A 187 17.28 -6.45 -16.28
N ILE A 188 16.19 -5.70 -16.23
CA ILE A 188 15.69 -5.05 -15.01
C ILE A 188 14.45 -5.83 -14.53
N PHE A 189 14.55 -6.44 -13.35
CA PHE A 189 13.43 -7.08 -12.70
C PHE A 189 12.59 -6.04 -11.95
N SER A 190 11.32 -5.94 -12.35
CA SER A 190 10.32 -5.04 -11.76
C SER A 190 8.97 -5.74 -11.57
N ALA A 191 9.00 -7.03 -11.21
CA ALA A 191 7.80 -7.87 -11.05
C ALA A 191 7.13 -7.72 -9.66
N GLY A 192 7.65 -6.82 -8.83
CA GLY A 192 7.18 -6.54 -7.49
C GLY A 192 7.75 -7.50 -6.45
N SER A 193 7.61 -7.13 -5.17
CA SER A 193 8.16 -7.86 -4.02
C SER A 193 7.76 -9.34 -3.97
N MET A 194 6.58 -9.69 -4.48
CA MET A 194 6.06 -11.07 -4.48
C MET A 194 6.68 -11.98 -5.54
N HIS A 195 7.23 -11.42 -6.64
CA HIS A 195 7.66 -12.22 -7.79
C HIS A 195 9.14 -12.04 -8.12
N THR A 196 9.71 -10.84 -7.97
CA THR A 196 11.10 -10.57 -8.34
C THR A 196 12.09 -11.48 -7.62
N ALA A 197 11.96 -11.62 -6.30
CA ALA A 197 12.85 -12.47 -5.50
C ALA A 197 12.74 -13.97 -5.85
N PRO A 198 11.54 -14.60 -5.88
CA PRO A 198 11.45 -16.01 -6.28
C PRO A 198 11.89 -16.24 -7.73
N MET A 199 11.59 -15.34 -8.67
CA MET A 199 12.11 -15.45 -10.04
C MET A 199 13.64 -15.51 -10.07
N LEU A 200 14.33 -14.58 -9.39
CA LEU A 200 15.80 -14.59 -9.31
C LEU A 200 16.36 -15.86 -8.69
N LEU A 201 15.74 -16.34 -7.59
CA LEU A 201 16.12 -17.58 -6.93
C LEU A 201 15.91 -18.79 -7.85
N GLU A 202 14.77 -18.89 -8.51
CA GLU A 202 14.45 -19.97 -9.44
C GLU A 202 15.39 -19.98 -10.63
N TYR A 203 15.67 -18.84 -11.23
CA TYR A 203 16.51 -18.73 -12.43
C TYR A 203 18.00 -18.92 -12.12
N SER A 204 18.40 -18.76 -10.85
CA SER A 204 19.75 -19.08 -10.35
C SER A 204 19.91 -20.55 -9.95
N ASN A 205 18.85 -21.19 -9.44
CA ASN A 205 18.91 -22.53 -8.84
C ASN A 205 18.31 -23.64 -9.71
N ASN A 206 17.83 -23.33 -10.91
CA ASN A 206 17.35 -24.32 -11.88
C ASN A 206 18.22 -24.32 -13.14
N PRO A 207 18.36 -25.48 -13.81
CA PRO A 207 19.06 -25.54 -15.08
C PRO A 207 18.35 -24.66 -16.12
N PRO A 208 19.12 -24.00 -17.03
CA PRO A 208 18.53 -23.31 -18.17
C PRO A 208 17.88 -24.33 -19.12
N PRO A 209 17.08 -23.88 -20.09
CA PRO A 209 16.63 -24.73 -21.20
C PRO A 209 17.83 -25.36 -21.92
N ALA A 210 17.60 -26.46 -22.64
CA ALA A 210 18.64 -27.21 -23.36
C ALA A 210 19.15 -26.45 -24.61
N VAL A 211 19.78 -25.30 -24.38
CA VAL A 211 20.42 -24.42 -25.36
C VAL A 211 21.93 -24.54 -25.18
N THR A 212 22.66 -24.78 -26.27
CA THR A 212 24.12 -24.98 -26.22
C THR A 212 24.83 -23.76 -25.65
N GLY A 213 25.67 -23.98 -24.64
CA GLY A 213 26.44 -22.93 -23.97
C GLY A 213 25.64 -22.05 -23.01
N ALA A 214 24.34 -22.30 -22.83
CA ALA A 214 23.52 -21.58 -21.87
C ALA A 214 23.89 -21.96 -20.42
N THR A 215 23.90 -20.98 -19.53
CA THR A 215 24.02 -21.17 -18.08
C THR A 215 22.85 -20.51 -17.38
N SER A 216 22.45 -21.04 -16.22
CA SER A 216 21.51 -20.35 -15.32
C SER A 216 22.05 -18.97 -14.93
N LEU A 217 21.24 -18.17 -14.22
CA LEU A 217 21.82 -17.04 -13.50
C LEU A 217 22.92 -17.52 -12.54
N PRO A 218 23.96 -16.72 -12.28
CA PRO A 218 25.01 -17.10 -11.34
C PRO A 218 24.44 -17.27 -9.94
N LYS A 219 25.22 -17.85 -9.02
CA LYS A 219 24.84 -17.86 -7.61
C LYS A 219 24.75 -16.42 -7.09
N LEU A 220 23.59 -16.07 -6.57
CA LEU A 220 23.27 -14.73 -6.08
C LEU A 220 23.57 -14.59 -4.58
N SER A 221 23.58 -13.36 -4.09
CA SER A 221 23.70 -13.03 -2.67
C SER A 221 22.72 -13.87 -1.83
N PRO A 222 23.15 -14.41 -0.66
CA PRO A 222 22.28 -15.18 0.22
C PRO A 222 21.11 -14.36 0.81
N TYR A 223 21.14 -13.03 0.64
CA TYR A 223 20.06 -12.14 1.04
C TYR A 223 18.95 -11.98 0.00
N VAL A 224 19.11 -12.51 -1.23
CA VAL A 224 17.99 -12.59 -2.18
C VAL A 224 16.90 -13.48 -1.57
N GLY A 225 15.67 -12.97 -1.57
CA GLY A 225 14.52 -13.56 -0.92
C GLY A 225 14.39 -13.28 0.57
N LYS A 226 15.24 -12.44 1.19
CA LYS A 226 15.15 -12.11 2.62
C LYS A 226 14.52 -10.74 2.86
N PHE A 227 14.22 -10.45 4.13
CA PHE A 227 13.69 -9.17 4.60
C PHE A 227 12.37 -8.76 3.94
N TRP A 228 11.48 -9.72 3.74
CA TRP A 228 10.13 -9.47 3.23
C TRP A 228 9.20 -9.05 4.36
N GLY A 229 8.33 -8.07 4.12
CA GLY A 229 7.40 -7.53 5.11
C GLY A 229 6.07 -7.06 4.54
N GLN A 230 5.09 -6.95 5.43
CA GLN A 230 3.72 -6.52 5.14
C GLN A 230 3.49 -5.02 5.38
N ASN A 231 4.56 -4.22 5.48
CA ASN A 231 4.51 -2.78 5.72
C ASN A 231 3.81 -2.32 7.03
N GLY A 232 3.48 -3.25 7.93
CA GLY A 232 2.68 -2.94 9.13
C GLY A 232 1.19 -2.78 8.81
N ASP A 233 0.74 -3.31 7.68
CA ASP A 233 -0.64 -3.19 7.23
C ASP A 233 -1.60 -4.01 8.10
N VAL A 234 -2.65 -3.35 8.59
CA VAL A 234 -3.81 -3.95 9.25
C VAL A 234 -5.05 -3.33 8.66
N THR A 235 -6.02 -4.14 8.26
CA THR A 235 -7.28 -3.64 7.68
C THR A 235 -8.39 -3.67 8.70
N GLY A 236 -9.31 -2.72 8.64
CA GLY A 236 -10.38 -2.55 9.61
C GLY A 236 -11.72 -2.14 8.99
N THR A 237 -12.80 -2.44 9.69
CA THR A 237 -14.15 -1.94 9.43
C THR A 237 -14.77 -1.46 10.74
N GLN A 238 -15.46 -0.32 10.71
CA GLN A 238 -16.15 0.27 11.86
C GLN A 238 -17.66 0.35 11.60
N ASP A 239 -18.48 -0.21 12.49
CA ASP A 239 -19.92 0.09 12.55
C ASP A 239 -20.10 1.50 13.12
N LEU A 240 -20.92 2.34 12.47
CA LEU A 240 -21.26 3.63 13.02
C LEU A 240 -22.55 3.57 13.83
N SER A 241 -22.64 4.49 14.80
CA SER A 241 -23.85 4.72 15.58
C SER A 241 -24.93 5.49 14.80
N ILE A 242 -24.55 6.08 13.66
CA ILE A 242 -25.40 6.87 12.78
C ILE A 242 -25.50 6.21 11.41
N LYS A 243 -26.67 6.33 10.78
CA LYS A 243 -26.86 5.91 9.39
C LYS A 243 -25.98 6.74 8.47
N THR A 244 -25.06 6.12 7.75
CA THR A 244 -24.34 6.76 6.66
C THR A 244 -25.24 6.78 5.41
N ARG A 245 -25.03 7.72 4.48
CA ARG A 245 -25.93 7.81 3.31
C ARG A 245 -25.58 6.70 2.33
N PRO A 246 -26.57 5.95 1.80
CA PRO A 246 -26.30 5.08 0.66
C PRO A 246 -25.88 5.95 -0.54
N SER A 247 -24.73 5.60 -1.12
CA SER A 247 -24.32 5.86 -2.52
C SER A 247 -23.82 7.26 -2.97
N ASP A 248 -23.37 8.17 -2.11
CA ASP A 248 -22.59 9.34 -2.56
C ASP A 248 -21.16 9.30 -2.01
N GLY A 249 -20.47 8.17 -2.21
CA GLY A 249 -19.08 7.99 -1.82
C GLY A 249 -18.16 8.74 -2.76
N GLY A 250 -17.55 9.84 -2.30
CA GLY A 250 -16.54 10.58 -3.03
C GLY A 250 -15.20 10.65 -2.28
N PRO A 251 -14.12 11.14 -2.92
CA PRO A 251 -12.72 11.13 -2.46
C PRO A 251 -12.40 11.97 -1.20
N GLY A 252 -12.91 11.53 -0.05
CA GLY A 252 -12.60 12.09 1.26
C GLY A 252 -11.70 11.14 2.02
N SER A 253 -10.47 10.93 1.57
CA SER A 253 -9.50 10.21 2.39
C SER A 253 -9.03 11.13 3.51
N ILE A 254 -9.32 10.71 4.73
CA ILE A 254 -8.80 11.34 5.93
C ILE A 254 -8.05 10.31 6.74
N ASP A 255 -7.03 10.76 7.44
CA ASP A 255 -6.27 9.90 8.33
C ASP A 255 -6.02 10.57 9.67
N ALA A 256 -5.84 9.72 10.69
CA ALA A 256 -5.47 10.16 12.02
C ALA A 256 -4.34 9.27 12.54
N SER A 257 -3.26 9.90 12.98
CA SER A 257 -2.13 9.25 13.63
C SER A 257 -2.28 9.37 15.14
N PHE A 258 -2.13 8.24 15.83
CA PHE A 258 -2.22 8.13 17.29
C PHE A 258 -0.86 7.70 17.83
N TYR A 259 -0.26 8.57 18.64
CA TYR A 259 1.09 8.38 19.16
C TYR A 259 1.04 7.95 20.63
N PHE A 260 1.86 6.98 20.99
CA PHE A 260 2.03 6.49 22.37
C PHE A 260 3.35 6.93 23.01
N VAL A 261 4.24 7.49 22.20
CA VAL A 261 5.44 8.23 22.61
C VAL A 261 5.27 9.64 22.06
N LYS A 262 5.54 10.64 22.88
CA LYS A 262 5.40 12.04 22.47
C LYS A 262 6.54 12.39 21.50
N ASP A 263 6.22 13.09 20.42
CA ASP A 263 7.20 13.57 19.46
C ASP A 263 6.88 15.04 19.13
N ASP A 264 7.72 15.94 19.63
CA ASP A 264 7.51 17.37 19.48
C ASP A 264 7.79 17.87 18.05
N THR A 265 8.49 17.08 17.22
CA THR A 265 8.70 17.42 15.79
C THR A 265 7.40 17.52 15.01
N LEU A 266 6.39 16.76 15.43
CA LEU A 266 5.06 16.72 14.81
C LEU A 266 4.31 18.06 14.92
N ASN A 267 4.77 18.96 15.80
CA ASN A 267 4.22 20.31 15.95
C ASN A 267 4.97 21.34 15.08
N GLY A 268 5.74 20.89 14.08
CA GLY A 268 6.56 21.75 13.21
C GLY A 268 7.81 22.30 13.90
N ILE A 269 8.21 21.69 15.02
CA ILE A 269 9.41 22.08 15.77
C ILE A 269 10.61 21.33 15.17
N ALA A 270 11.59 22.06 14.67
CA ALA A 270 12.86 21.47 14.27
C ALA A 270 13.67 21.12 15.54
N LEU A 271 14.02 19.85 15.70
CA LEU A 271 14.85 19.38 16.81
C LEU A 271 16.31 19.20 16.37
N PRO A 272 17.28 19.44 17.25
CA PRO A 272 18.67 19.02 17.04
C PRO A 272 18.79 17.50 16.88
N ASP A 273 19.82 17.03 16.15
CA ASP A 273 20.08 15.60 15.92
C ASP A 273 20.10 14.76 17.20
N SER A 274 20.65 15.28 18.29
CA SER A 274 20.69 14.59 19.59
C SER A 274 19.31 14.39 20.21
N GLU A 275 18.39 15.33 19.99
CA GLU A 275 17.01 15.23 20.48
C GLU A 275 16.17 14.31 19.58
N LEU A 276 16.42 14.32 18.26
CA LEU A 276 15.85 13.34 17.33
C LEU A 276 16.28 11.90 17.67
N GLU A 277 17.57 11.70 17.96
CA GLU A 277 18.09 10.40 18.40
C GLU A 277 17.44 9.96 19.72
N THR A 278 17.23 10.89 20.65
CA THR A 278 16.53 10.61 21.92
C THR A 278 15.09 10.16 21.66
N ALA A 279 14.31 10.91 20.87
CA ALA A 279 12.92 10.57 20.52
C ALA A 279 12.83 9.22 19.77
N PHE A 280 13.78 8.95 18.87
CA PHE A 280 13.90 7.66 18.20
C PHE A 280 14.12 6.53 19.20
N ASN A 281 15.08 6.69 20.12
CA ASN A 281 15.39 5.68 21.14
C ASN A 281 14.24 5.46 22.12
N GLU A 282 13.48 6.49 22.48
CA GLU A 282 12.25 6.36 23.27
C GLU A 282 11.18 5.54 22.56
N SER A 283 10.99 5.74 21.26
CA SER A 283 10.09 4.92 20.43
C SER A 283 10.54 3.46 20.39
N ILE A 284 11.84 3.19 20.23
CA ILE A 284 12.39 1.83 20.28
C ILE A 284 12.18 1.20 21.66
N ALA A 285 12.46 1.94 22.74
CA ALA A 285 12.27 1.47 24.11
C ALA A 285 10.80 1.15 24.39
N PHE A 286 9.88 1.99 23.91
CA PHE A 286 8.44 1.72 24.00
C PHE A 286 8.06 0.43 23.27
N MET A 287 8.48 0.27 22.01
CA MET A 287 8.13 -0.93 21.23
C MET A 287 8.61 -2.21 21.91
N LYS A 288 9.84 -2.21 22.44
CA LYS A 288 10.39 -3.34 23.20
C LYS A 288 9.64 -3.59 24.51
N ALA A 289 9.35 -2.55 25.29
CA ALA A 289 8.76 -2.68 26.61
C ALA A 289 7.26 -2.98 26.57
N LYS A 290 6.57 -2.56 25.51
CA LYS A 290 5.10 -2.65 25.39
C LYS A 290 4.62 -3.61 24.31
N ASN A 291 5.53 -4.23 23.56
CA ASN A 291 5.25 -5.11 22.41
C ASN A 291 4.17 -4.49 21.50
N SER A 292 4.38 -3.24 21.10
CA SER A 292 3.39 -2.42 20.42
C SER A 292 4.08 -1.31 19.66
N ALA A 293 3.59 -0.97 18.48
CA ALA A 293 4.10 0.18 17.73
C ALA A 293 4.00 1.47 18.58
N SER A 294 4.99 2.36 18.44
CA SER A 294 5.02 3.66 19.13
C SER A 294 3.99 4.65 18.59
N PHE A 295 3.46 4.40 17.39
CA PHE A 295 2.30 5.09 16.84
C PHE A 295 1.53 4.19 15.87
N ILE A 296 0.31 4.58 15.50
CA ILE A 296 -0.44 3.97 14.41
C ILE A 296 -1.26 5.02 13.66
N ARG A 297 -1.28 4.93 12.32
CA ARG A 297 -2.12 5.75 11.44
C ARG A 297 -3.37 4.95 11.06
N LEU A 298 -4.54 5.52 11.27
CA LEU A 298 -5.85 5.05 10.78
C LEU A 298 -6.23 5.90 9.57
N MET A 299 -6.27 5.32 8.38
CA MET A 299 -6.69 5.98 7.15
C MET A 299 -8.07 5.49 6.74
N LEU A 300 -9.05 6.38 6.65
CA LEU A 300 -10.37 6.08 6.14
C LEU A 300 -10.37 6.22 4.62
N TYR A 301 -10.59 5.10 3.91
CA TYR A 301 -10.78 5.09 2.46
C TYR A 301 -12.26 5.21 2.08
N PRO A 302 -12.60 5.95 1.02
CA PRO A 302 -13.91 5.90 0.42
C PRO A 302 -14.03 4.63 -0.43
N ALA A 303 -14.70 3.58 0.05
CA ALA A 303 -14.91 2.39 -0.77
C ALA A 303 -16.26 1.69 -0.52
N TRP A 304 -16.99 1.48 -1.64
CA TRP A 304 -18.09 0.55 -1.94
C TRP A 304 -19.40 0.49 -1.10
N TYR A 305 -20.35 -0.28 -1.67
CA TYR A 305 -21.80 -0.09 -1.83
C TYR A 305 -22.69 -0.02 -0.57
N ASP A 306 -22.12 -0.07 0.63
CA ASP A 306 -22.87 -0.24 1.88
C ASP A 306 -22.39 0.72 2.98
N GLU A 307 -22.18 1.98 2.60
CA GLU A 307 -22.32 3.12 3.53
C GLU A 307 -23.76 3.20 4.09
N ALA A 308 -24.62 2.20 3.96
CA ALA A 308 -25.95 2.25 4.56
C ALA A 308 -25.87 2.34 6.10
N ASP A 309 -24.84 1.77 6.75
CA ASP A 309 -24.72 1.76 8.23
C ASP A 309 -23.26 1.72 8.79
N ASN A 310 -22.20 1.58 7.97
CA ASN A 310 -20.82 1.30 8.43
C ASN A 310 -19.73 2.11 7.68
N LEU A 311 -18.60 2.42 8.36
CA LEU A 311 -17.31 2.76 7.72
C LEU A 311 -16.56 1.47 7.39
N GLN A 312 -16.82 0.93 6.21
CA GLN A 312 -15.95 -0.09 5.65
C GLN A 312 -14.67 0.60 5.16
N ASN A 313 -13.49 0.01 5.38
CA ASN A 313 -12.19 0.43 4.81
C ASN A 313 -11.34 1.42 5.63
N THR A 314 -11.12 1.15 6.92
CA THR A 314 -9.97 1.73 7.62
C THR A 314 -8.71 0.93 7.31
N TYR A 315 -7.78 1.55 6.58
CA TYR A 315 -6.44 1.02 6.40
C TYR A 315 -5.56 1.53 7.54
N ASN A 316 -4.93 0.61 8.27
CA ASN A 316 -4.15 0.95 9.45
C ASN A 316 -2.71 0.58 9.20
N MET A 317 -1.79 1.49 9.45
CA MET A 317 -0.37 1.27 9.24
C MET A 317 0.42 1.74 10.45
N SER A 318 1.44 0.98 10.82
CA SER A 318 2.39 1.39 11.85
C SER A 318 3.81 0.95 11.51
N VAL A 319 4.78 1.46 12.27
CA VAL A 319 6.13 0.89 12.30
C VAL A 319 6.13 -0.29 13.28
N CYS A 320 6.50 -1.47 12.79
CA CYS A 320 6.78 -2.62 13.64
C CYS A 320 8.28 -2.66 13.98
N TYR A 321 8.63 -3.19 15.15
CA TYR A 321 10.01 -3.34 15.58
C TYR A 321 10.80 -4.33 14.69
N GLN A 322 10.14 -5.41 14.25
CA GLN A 322 10.68 -6.33 13.23
C GLN A 322 9.76 -6.36 12.00
N PRO A 323 9.86 -5.37 11.10
CA PRO A 323 8.90 -5.19 10.01
C PRO A 323 9.06 -6.19 8.86
N ALA A 324 10.17 -6.92 8.83
CA ALA A 324 10.62 -7.69 7.67
C ALA A 324 11.01 -9.16 7.99
N PRO A 325 10.19 -9.94 8.72
CA PRO A 325 10.57 -11.28 9.14
C PRO A 325 10.38 -12.34 8.04
N GLY A 326 9.71 -11.99 6.94
CA GLY A 326 9.41 -12.90 5.85
C GLY A 326 10.61 -13.21 4.99
N PHE A 327 10.58 -14.38 4.38
CA PHE A 327 11.57 -14.79 3.40
C PHE A 327 11.00 -15.78 2.40
N PHE A 328 11.59 -15.87 1.21
CA PHE A 328 11.29 -16.90 0.24
C PHE A 328 12.18 -18.11 0.51
N ASP A 329 11.56 -19.28 0.61
CA ASP A 329 12.25 -20.56 0.84
C ASP A 329 11.83 -21.60 -0.18
N LYS A 330 12.66 -22.63 -0.34
CA LYS A 330 12.42 -23.73 -1.27
C LYS A 330 11.12 -24.44 -0.89
N ASN A 331 10.20 -24.52 -1.84
CA ASN A 331 8.98 -25.28 -1.71
C ASN A 331 9.28 -26.77 -1.98
N SER A 332 9.53 -27.52 -0.89
CA SER A 332 9.85 -28.94 -0.93
C SER A 332 8.79 -29.76 -1.67
N ALA A 333 7.50 -29.41 -1.55
CA ALA A 333 6.40 -30.13 -2.20
C ALA A 333 6.36 -29.90 -3.72
N SER A 334 6.63 -28.66 -4.18
CA SER A 334 6.66 -28.33 -5.62
C SER A 334 7.88 -28.91 -6.34
N THR A 335 9.00 -29.03 -5.62
CA THR A 335 10.25 -29.59 -6.17
C THR A 335 10.09 -31.06 -6.55
N SER A 336 9.28 -31.82 -5.79
CA SER A 336 9.02 -33.25 -6.04
C SER A 336 8.17 -33.49 -7.28
N ALA A 337 7.26 -32.57 -7.62
CA ALA A 337 6.28 -32.75 -8.69
C ALA A 337 6.78 -32.28 -10.07
N SER A 338 7.57 -31.21 -10.12
CA SER A 338 8.00 -30.58 -11.38
C SER A 338 9.47 -30.86 -11.75
N GLY A 339 10.28 -31.35 -10.81
CA GLY A 339 11.74 -31.43 -10.95
C GLY A 339 12.44 -30.06 -10.95
N ARG A 340 11.70 -28.96 -10.79
CA ARG A 340 12.22 -27.60 -10.64
C ARG A 340 12.13 -27.17 -9.18
N THR A 341 13.19 -26.53 -8.70
CA THR A 341 13.17 -25.83 -7.40
C THR A 341 12.29 -24.59 -7.55
N VAL A 342 11.20 -24.51 -6.80
CA VAL A 342 10.29 -23.35 -6.74
C VAL A 342 10.40 -22.70 -5.37
N TYR A 343 10.23 -21.40 -5.29
CA TYR A 343 10.35 -20.66 -4.03
C TYR A 343 8.99 -20.08 -3.62
N SER A 344 8.63 -20.28 -2.35
CA SER A 344 7.38 -19.77 -1.78
C SER A 344 7.67 -18.86 -0.61
N LEU A 345 6.84 -17.83 -0.45
CA LEU A 345 6.94 -16.92 0.69
C LEU A 345 6.61 -17.68 1.98
N TYR A 346 7.57 -17.72 2.89
CA TYR A 346 7.35 -17.95 4.30
C TYR A 346 7.10 -16.61 4.98
N TYR A 347 6.00 -16.54 5.73
CA TYR A 347 5.76 -15.45 6.66
C TYR A 347 5.29 -16.04 7.99
N PRO A 348 5.87 -15.61 9.12
CA PRO A 348 5.48 -16.12 10.43
C PRO A 348 4.01 -15.84 10.72
N MET A 349 3.37 -16.78 11.42
CA MET A 349 2.01 -16.59 11.91
C MET A 349 2.00 -15.44 12.90
N THR A 350 1.10 -14.48 12.69
CA THR A 350 0.89 -13.41 13.67
C THR A 350 0.15 -13.98 14.88
N PRO A 351 0.70 -13.92 16.11
CA PRO A 351 0.05 -14.44 17.31
C PRO A 351 -1.29 -13.74 17.60
N ASP A 352 -2.16 -14.38 18.39
CA ASP A 352 -3.41 -13.75 18.85
C ASP A 352 -3.09 -12.53 19.74
N ALA A 353 -3.84 -11.43 19.59
CA ALA A 353 -3.63 -10.24 20.40
C ALA A 353 -3.71 -10.57 21.90
N GLY A 354 -2.65 -10.25 22.66
CA GLY A 354 -2.54 -10.52 24.09
C GLY A 354 -2.02 -11.92 24.47
N SER A 355 -1.67 -12.78 23.51
CA SER A 355 -0.93 -14.01 23.79
C SER A 355 0.54 -13.70 24.12
N ALA A 356 1.08 -14.37 25.15
CA ALA A 356 2.48 -14.27 25.50
C ALA A 356 3.32 -15.03 24.44
N PRO A 357 4.39 -14.45 23.91
CA PRO A 357 5.21 -15.08 22.87
C PRO A 357 5.78 -16.42 23.34
N SER A 358 5.77 -17.43 22.47
CA SER A 358 6.44 -18.69 22.73
C SER A 358 7.95 -18.51 22.51
N THR A 359 8.70 -18.27 23.58
CA THR A 359 10.19 -18.25 23.65
C THR A 359 10.95 -17.06 23.03
N ASP A 360 12.21 -16.90 23.48
CA ASP A 360 13.14 -15.83 23.10
C ASP A 360 13.31 -15.74 21.58
N GLY A 361 12.85 -14.61 21.02
CA GLY A 361 12.93 -14.29 19.59
C GLY A 361 11.58 -13.97 18.94
N ASP A 362 10.46 -14.35 19.55
CA ASP A 362 9.12 -14.28 18.95
C ASP A 362 8.27 -13.06 19.37
N THR A 363 8.83 -12.09 20.11
CA THR A 363 7.97 -11.14 20.83
C THR A 363 7.38 -10.01 19.97
N ASN A 364 7.90 -9.74 18.77
CA ASN A 364 7.45 -8.63 17.90
C ASN A 364 7.52 -8.98 16.41
N VAL A 365 7.05 -10.18 16.04
CA VAL A 365 7.21 -10.67 14.67
C VAL A 365 6.00 -10.27 13.81
N GLY A 366 6.26 -9.68 12.65
CA GLY A 366 5.26 -9.38 11.63
C GLY A 366 4.47 -8.10 11.93
N VAL A 367 3.14 -8.19 12.00
CA VAL A 367 2.24 -7.03 12.21
C VAL A 367 1.66 -6.98 13.64
N LEU A 368 2.22 -7.74 14.59
CA LEU A 368 1.74 -7.79 15.97
C LEU A 368 1.78 -6.42 16.66
N ASP A 369 2.86 -5.67 16.45
CA ASP A 369 3.01 -4.31 16.98
C ASP A 369 1.88 -3.39 16.51
N SER A 370 1.50 -3.49 15.22
CA SER A 370 0.37 -2.76 14.62
C SER A 370 -0.95 -3.17 15.26
N ILE A 371 -1.18 -4.47 15.47
CA ILE A 371 -2.41 -4.98 16.08
C ILE A 371 -2.54 -4.48 17.52
N ASN A 372 -1.47 -4.51 18.31
CA ASN A 372 -1.48 -4.06 19.69
C ASN A 372 -1.67 -2.55 19.80
N ALA A 373 -1.04 -1.78 18.92
CA ALA A 373 -1.27 -0.34 18.79
C ALA A 373 -2.73 -0.04 18.43
N LEU A 374 -3.26 -0.69 17.38
CA LEU A 374 -4.65 -0.54 16.94
C LEU A 374 -5.62 -0.86 18.08
N THR A 375 -5.40 -1.98 18.78
CA THR A 375 -6.20 -2.42 19.93
C THR A 375 -6.32 -1.34 21.00
N LYS A 376 -5.22 -0.65 21.34
CA LYS A 376 -5.21 0.46 22.30
C LYS A 376 -6.01 1.67 21.81
N VAL A 377 -5.85 2.03 20.53
CA VAL A 377 -6.62 3.12 19.91
C VAL A 377 -8.11 2.79 19.95
N LEU A 378 -8.50 1.62 19.46
CA LEU A 378 -9.91 1.22 19.38
C LEU A 378 -10.58 1.08 20.75
N THR A 379 -9.84 0.64 21.77
CA THR A 379 -10.34 0.62 23.15
C THR A 379 -10.63 2.03 23.66
N THR A 380 -9.70 2.97 23.42
CA THR A 380 -9.89 4.39 23.79
C THR A 380 -11.03 5.01 23.01
N TRP A 381 -11.09 4.73 21.71
CA TRP A 381 -12.13 5.19 20.81
C TRP A 381 -13.51 4.77 21.28
N GLY A 382 -13.69 3.48 21.58
CA GLY A 382 -14.95 2.95 22.11
C GLY A 382 -15.36 3.60 23.43
N LYS A 383 -14.42 3.87 24.35
CA LYS A 383 -14.71 4.53 25.63
C LYS A 383 -15.20 5.97 25.47
N ILE A 384 -14.58 6.74 24.57
CA ILE A 384 -14.85 8.17 24.37
C ILE A 384 -16.06 8.39 23.46
N ASN A 385 -16.17 7.62 22.39
CA ASN A 385 -17.21 7.79 21.37
C ASN A 385 -18.47 6.95 21.60
N ALA A 386 -18.52 6.16 22.69
CA ALA A 386 -19.73 5.41 23.04
C ALA A 386 -20.95 6.33 23.20
N SER A 387 -22.09 5.84 22.71
CA SER A 387 -23.39 6.52 22.87
C SER A 387 -23.81 6.61 24.33
N LYS A 388 -24.76 7.51 24.61
CA LYS A 388 -25.36 7.61 25.96
C LYS A 388 -26.34 6.46 26.19
N LYS A 389 -26.55 6.12 27.47
CA LYS A 389 -27.56 5.12 27.87
C LYS A 389 -28.95 5.58 27.40
N GLY A 390 -29.66 4.74 26.65
CA GLY A 390 -31.00 5.02 26.13
C GLY A 390 -31.04 5.71 24.76
N GLU A 391 -29.89 6.04 24.17
CA GLU A 391 -29.80 6.55 22.80
C GLU A 391 -30.12 5.41 21.80
N SER A 392 -31.12 5.64 20.94
CA SER A 392 -31.48 4.68 19.88
C SER A 392 -30.48 4.81 18.74
N LEU A 393 -29.71 3.75 18.50
CA LEU A 393 -28.82 3.65 17.36
C LEU A 393 -29.45 2.72 16.32
N ILE A 394 -29.47 3.14 15.05
CA ILE A 394 -29.78 2.24 13.95
C ILE A 394 -28.59 1.28 13.86
N ARG A 395 -28.82 0.00 14.19
CA ARG A 395 -27.81 -1.05 14.10
C ARG A 395 -28.15 -1.99 12.96
N ARG A 396 -27.13 -2.37 12.20
CA ARG A 396 -27.19 -3.49 11.28
C ARG A 396 -27.53 -4.77 12.05
N ASN A 397 -28.51 -5.53 11.55
CA ASN A 397 -28.77 -6.89 12.02
C ASN A 397 -27.84 -7.87 11.28
N GLY A 398 -27.04 -8.65 12.02
CA GLY A 398 -26.20 -9.73 11.48
C GLY A 398 -24.70 -9.57 11.76
N PRO A 399 -23.89 -10.61 11.49
CA PRO A 399 -22.44 -10.57 11.71
C PRO A 399 -21.75 -9.58 10.76
N LEU A 400 -20.70 -8.93 11.25
CA LEU A 400 -19.71 -8.24 10.41
C LEU A 400 -18.88 -9.31 9.71
N THR A 401 -18.87 -9.28 8.38
CA THR A 401 -18.01 -10.13 7.55
C THR A 401 -17.14 -9.22 6.71
N TYR A 402 -15.81 -9.38 6.77
CA TYR A 402 -14.93 -8.78 5.77
C TYR A 402 -15.37 -9.29 4.38
N ARG A 403 -15.74 -8.37 3.50
CA ARG A 403 -16.10 -8.65 2.10
C ARG A 403 -15.17 -7.92 1.12
N GLY A 404 -14.04 -7.42 1.61
CA GLY A 404 -13.09 -6.67 0.79
C GLY A 404 -12.46 -7.54 -0.31
N PRO A 405 -11.96 -6.93 -1.39
CA PRO A 405 -11.49 -7.64 -2.58
C PRO A 405 -10.15 -8.38 -2.37
N LEU A 406 -9.47 -8.17 -1.24
CA LEU A 406 -8.15 -8.76 -1.01
C LEU A 406 -8.28 -10.25 -0.63
N PRO A 407 -7.52 -11.15 -1.28
CA PRO A 407 -7.48 -12.57 -0.92
C PRO A 407 -7.06 -12.75 0.54
N ALA A 408 -7.84 -13.50 1.31
CA ALA A 408 -7.45 -13.93 2.65
C ALA A 408 -6.51 -15.13 2.54
N LEU A 409 -5.32 -15.02 3.13
CA LEU A 409 -4.41 -16.16 3.28
C LEU A 409 -4.92 -17.06 4.42
N GLN A 410 -4.43 -18.31 4.49
CA GLN A 410 -4.73 -19.21 5.61
C GLN A 410 -4.28 -18.61 6.96
N SER A 411 -3.28 -17.72 6.94
CA SER A 411 -2.80 -16.98 8.11
C SER A 411 -3.67 -15.78 8.48
N THR A 412 -4.65 -15.41 7.67
CA THR A 412 -5.56 -14.28 7.95
C THR A 412 -6.43 -14.59 9.15
N LYS A 413 -6.47 -13.65 10.09
CA LYS A 413 -7.27 -13.74 11.31
C LYS A 413 -8.15 -12.50 11.43
N VAL A 414 -9.29 -12.65 12.10
CA VAL A 414 -10.26 -11.59 12.34
C VAL A 414 -10.41 -11.39 13.85
N ILE A 415 -10.14 -10.18 14.34
CA ILE A 415 -10.42 -9.79 15.72
C ILE A 415 -11.64 -8.88 15.74
N HIS A 416 -12.63 -9.27 16.55
CA HIS A 416 -13.71 -8.38 16.95
C HIS A 416 -13.28 -7.61 18.18
N ALA A 417 -13.40 -6.29 18.21
CA ALA A 417 -13.03 -5.49 19.40
C ALA A 417 -13.72 -5.97 20.69
N LYS A 418 -14.89 -6.61 20.58
CA LYS A 418 -15.65 -7.24 21.68
C LYS A 418 -14.94 -8.43 22.35
N SER A 419 -13.98 -9.08 21.69
CA SER A 419 -13.22 -10.20 22.27
C SER A 419 -12.01 -9.75 23.08
N LEU A 420 -11.74 -8.44 23.13
CA LEU A 420 -10.63 -7.89 23.90
C LEU A 420 -10.98 -7.84 25.39
N LYS A 421 -10.10 -8.37 26.25
CA LYS A 421 -10.30 -8.45 27.72
C LYS A 421 -10.55 -7.07 28.38
N ALA A 422 -10.13 -5.98 27.75
CA ALA A 422 -10.31 -4.60 28.22
C ALA A 422 -11.62 -3.93 27.75
N TRP A 423 -12.52 -4.67 27.08
CA TRP A 423 -13.76 -4.15 26.49
C TRP A 423 -14.91 -4.06 27.51
N GLU A 424 -15.53 -2.89 27.65
CA GLU A 424 -16.64 -2.64 28.59
C GLU A 424 -18.02 -2.85 27.91
N ALA A 425 -18.78 -3.85 28.38
CA ALA A 425 -20.01 -4.33 27.73
C ALA A 425 -21.28 -3.47 27.95
N ASN A 426 -21.23 -2.41 28.76
CA ASN A 426 -22.39 -1.68 29.27
C ASN A 426 -22.78 -0.42 28.45
N ARG A 427 -22.18 -0.20 27.27
CA ARG A 427 -22.54 0.88 26.33
C ARG A 427 -22.85 0.30 24.95
N THR A 428 -23.59 1.02 24.12
CA THR A 428 -23.92 0.61 22.74
C THR A 428 -22.74 0.98 21.84
N PRO A 429 -21.79 0.07 21.52
CA PRO A 429 -20.54 0.48 20.91
C PRO A 429 -20.70 0.53 19.39
N GLU A 430 -20.06 1.52 18.77
CA GLU A 430 -19.49 1.38 17.44
C GLU A 430 -18.51 0.20 17.46
N GLN A 431 -18.63 -0.74 16.53
CA GLN A 431 -17.87 -1.99 16.53
C GLN A 431 -16.75 -1.90 15.53
N PHE A 432 -15.54 -2.31 15.92
CA PHE A 432 -14.45 -2.47 14.97
C PHE A 432 -14.15 -3.95 14.73
N VAL A 433 -13.92 -4.28 13.47
CA VAL A 433 -13.43 -5.59 13.01
C VAL A 433 -12.14 -5.39 12.27
N ALA A 434 -11.06 -5.97 12.79
CA ALA A 434 -9.74 -5.89 12.19
C ALA A 434 -9.36 -7.23 11.54
N ALA A 435 -8.83 -7.19 10.33
CA ALA A 435 -8.21 -8.32 9.64
C ALA A 435 -6.72 -8.04 9.39
N TYR A 436 -5.88 -9.03 9.70
CA TYR A 436 -4.42 -8.98 9.59
C TYR A 436 -3.88 -10.23 8.89
N GLY A 437 -2.65 -10.16 8.37
CA GLY A 437 -2.08 -11.20 7.50
C GLY A 437 -2.45 -11.03 6.01
N VAL A 438 -2.90 -9.82 5.63
CA VAL A 438 -3.18 -9.40 4.27
C VAL A 438 -2.50 -8.04 4.08
N THR A 439 -1.81 -7.84 2.96
CA THR A 439 -1.11 -6.58 2.66
C THR A 439 -1.39 -6.18 1.22
N ALA A 440 -1.70 -4.90 1.01
CA ALA A 440 -1.69 -4.29 -0.32
C ALA A 440 -0.29 -3.72 -0.66
N HIS A 441 0.62 -3.71 0.32
CA HIS A 441 1.93 -3.07 0.27
C HIS A 441 3.08 -4.05 0.60
N PRO A 442 3.19 -5.19 -0.10
CA PRO A 442 4.31 -6.09 0.13
C PRO A 442 5.64 -5.44 -0.28
N LEU A 443 6.64 -5.52 0.59
CA LEU A 443 7.97 -4.93 0.39
C LEU A 443 9.06 -5.94 0.73
N GLY A 444 10.24 -5.75 0.16
CA GLY A 444 11.43 -6.56 0.46
C GLY A 444 11.59 -7.78 -0.44
N GLY A 445 12.62 -8.58 -0.17
CA GLY A 445 13.03 -9.70 -1.01
C GLY A 445 14.30 -9.44 -1.83
N CYS A 446 14.66 -8.20 -2.16
CA CYS A 446 15.89 -7.86 -2.88
C CYS A 446 16.53 -6.57 -2.33
N VAL A 447 16.62 -6.46 -1.00
CA VAL A 447 16.98 -5.22 -0.29
C VAL A 447 18.33 -4.62 -0.72
N LEU A 448 18.35 -3.29 -0.85
CA LEU A 448 19.54 -2.48 -1.14
C LEU A 448 20.63 -2.66 -0.06
N GLY A 449 21.89 -2.72 -0.49
CA GLY A 449 23.05 -2.96 0.38
C GLY A 449 23.17 -4.40 0.90
N LYS A 450 22.31 -5.33 0.46
CA LYS A 450 22.30 -6.73 0.88
C LYS A 450 22.17 -7.68 -0.32
N ALA A 451 21.00 -7.73 -0.94
CA ALA A 451 20.75 -8.55 -2.13
C ALA A 451 21.16 -7.79 -3.40
N CYS A 452 20.98 -6.48 -3.38
CA CYS A 452 21.44 -5.56 -4.41
C CYS A 452 22.44 -4.58 -3.82
N ASN A 453 23.25 -3.92 -4.66
CA ASN A 453 24.02 -2.76 -4.21
C ASN A 453 23.10 -1.55 -3.99
N LYS A 454 23.67 -0.36 -3.73
CA LYS A 454 22.89 0.86 -3.46
C LYS A 454 22.08 1.40 -4.65
N HIS A 455 22.27 0.89 -5.88
CA HIS A 455 21.57 1.33 -7.09
C HIS A 455 20.76 0.20 -7.75
N GLY A 456 20.46 -0.88 -7.02
CA GLY A 456 19.64 -1.97 -7.55
C GLY A 456 20.36 -2.99 -8.43
N GLN A 457 21.69 -2.95 -8.57
CA GLN A 457 22.43 -4.02 -9.24
C GLN A 457 22.44 -5.27 -8.35
N VAL A 458 22.09 -6.43 -8.92
CA VAL A 458 22.02 -7.69 -8.17
C VAL A 458 23.43 -8.12 -7.77
N LEU A 459 23.61 -8.52 -6.50
CA LEU A 459 24.88 -9.00 -5.99
C LEU A 459 25.02 -10.52 -6.16
N ALA A 460 26.22 -10.97 -6.49
CA ALA A 460 26.61 -12.37 -6.50
C ALA A 460 26.75 -12.93 -5.07
N ALA A 461 27.00 -14.23 -4.97
CA ALA A 461 27.10 -14.94 -3.69
C ALA A 461 28.20 -14.43 -2.74
N ASP A 462 29.18 -13.68 -3.24
CA ASP A 462 30.23 -13.07 -2.42
C ASP A 462 29.81 -11.73 -1.79
N GLU A 463 28.58 -11.27 -2.05
CA GLU A 463 27.96 -10.03 -1.56
C GLU A 463 28.70 -8.74 -1.95
N LYS A 464 29.69 -8.83 -2.84
CA LYS A 464 30.57 -7.71 -3.22
C LYS A 464 30.56 -7.47 -4.71
N THR A 465 30.49 -8.54 -5.49
CA THR A 465 30.53 -8.49 -6.95
C THR A 465 29.11 -8.31 -7.46
N VAL A 466 28.90 -7.31 -8.32
CA VAL A 466 27.63 -7.14 -9.04
C VAL A 466 27.55 -8.14 -10.20
N VAL A 467 26.36 -8.64 -10.47
CA VAL A 467 26.07 -9.45 -11.66
C VAL A 467 25.88 -8.49 -12.85
N PRO A 468 26.79 -8.45 -13.83
CA PRO A 468 26.77 -7.43 -14.88
C PRO A 468 25.48 -7.47 -15.71
N GLY A 469 24.82 -6.34 -15.87
CA GLY A 469 23.58 -6.24 -16.65
C GLY A 469 22.32 -6.78 -15.97
N LEU A 470 22.40 -7.18 -14.69
CA LEU A 470 21.25 -7.69 -13.94
C LEU A 470 20.85 -6.73 -12.82
N TYR A 471 19.63 -6.21 -12.88
CA TYR A 471 19.14 -5.16 -11.99
C TYR A 471 17.77 -5.53 -11.39
N VAL A 472 17.45 -4.93 -10.25
CA VAL A 472 16.13 -4.93 -9.61
C VAL A 472 15.72 -3.49 -9.37
N VAL A 473 14.51 -3.12 -9.81
CA VAL A 473 13.94 -1.78 -9.60
C VAL A 473 12.44 -1.91 -9.34
N ASP A 474 12.08 -2.20 -8.09
CA ASP A 474 10.70 -2.24 -7.57
C ASP A 474 10.67 -2.18 -6.03
N GLY A 475 9.51 -2.40 -5.42
CA GLY A 475 9.35 -2.41 -3.96
C GLY A 475 10.11 -3.50 -3.21
N SER A 476 10.71 -4.49 -3.90
CA SER A 476 11.56 -5.49 -3.26
C SER A 476 12.88 -4.92 -2.72
N LEU A 477 13.30 -3.74 -3.19
CA LEU A 477 14.48 -3.02 -2.74
C LEU A 477 14.35 -2.45 -1.32
N ILE A 478 13.12 -2.26 -0.84
CA ILE A 478 12.81 -1.64 0.45
C ILE A 478 12.60 -2.73 1.52
N PRO A 479 13.29 -2.68 2.68
CA PRO A 479 13.19 -3.74 3.69
C PRO A 479 11.86 -3.68 4.46
N GLY A 480 10.85 -4.40 3.96
CA GLY A 480 9.62 -4.79 4.64
C GLY A 480 8.63 -3.68 5.04
N SER A 481 9.05 -2.42 5.23
CA SER A 481 8.18 -1.29 5.55
C SER A 481 8.71 0.04 5.04
N THR A 482 7.79 0.97 4.79
CA THR A 482 8.00 2.38 4.46
C THR A 482 7.59 3.31 5.60
N GLY A 483 7.46 2.79 6.82
CA GLY A 483 7.24 3.60 8.01
C GLY A 483 5.86 4.24 8.10
N ALA A 484 4.81 3.47 7.79
CA ALA A 484 3.42 3.95 7.71
C ALA A 484 3.15 5.05 6.65
N ALA A 485 4.10 5.28 5.74
CA ALA A 485 3.86 6.03 4.51
C ALA A 485 3.23 5.14 3.43
N THR A 486 2.54 5.74 2.46
CA THR A 486 2.10 5.04 1.26
C THR A 486 3.33 4.63 0.44
N PRO A 487 3.59 3.32 0.20
CA PRO A 487 4.86 2.89 -0.38
C PRO A 487 5.08 3.36 -1.82
N ALA A 488 4.02 3.66 -2.57
CA ALA A 488 4.12 4.02 -3.99
C ALA A 488 5.11 5.18 -4.24
N TRP A 489 5.08 6.21 -3.39
CA TRP A 489 5.98 7.36 -3.49
C TRP A 489 7.43 7.00 -3.15
N THR A 490 7.64 6.20 -2.10
CA THR A 490 8.97 5.73 -1.72
C THR A 490 9.56 4.81 -2.78
N ILE A 491 8.75 3.91 -3.35
CA ILE A 491 9.16 3.03 -4.45
C ILE A 491 9.55 3.87 -5.67
N ALA A 492 8.74 4.87 -6.04
CA ALA A 492 9.06 5.76 -7.15
C ALA A 492 10.38 6.51 -6.91
N ALA A 493 10.58 7.10 -5.72
CA ALA A 493 11.81 7.81 -5.37
C ALA A 493 13.05 6.89 -5.41
N VAL A 494 12.94 5.67 -4.86
CA VAL A 494 14.02 4.66 -4.91
C VAL A 494 14.29 4.23 -6.35
N ALA A 495 13.24 4.03 -7.16
CA ALA A 495 13.39 3.66 -8.56
C ALA A 495 14.09 4.76 -9.35
N GLU A 496 13.68 6.02 -9.22
CA GLU A 496 14.36 7.17 -9.84
C GLU A 496 15.83 7.25 -9.41
N TYR A 497 16.11 7.12 -8.11
CA TYR A 497 17.47 7.13 -7.59
C TYR A 497 18.33 6.01 -8.20
N CYS A 498 17.81 4.79 -8.32
CA CYS A 498 18.51 3.70 -8.97
C CYS A 498 18.75 4.00 -10.46
N MET A 499 17.73 4.50 -11.14
CA MET A 499 17.80 4.81 -12.57
C MET A 499 18.80 5.91 -12.91
N THR A 500 19.11 6.84 -12.00
CA THR A 500 20.20 7.82 -12.22
C THR A 500 21.52 7.12 -12.55
N LYS A 501 21.86 6.06 -11.81
CA LYS A 501 23.12 5.34 -12.01
C LYS A 501 23.04 4.28 -13.09
N ILE A 502 21.95 3.53 -13.16
CA ILE A 502 21.75 2.48 -14.17
C ILE A 502 21.81 3.10 -15.58
N THR A 503 21.22 4.27 -15.76
CA THR A 503 21.24 4.96 -17.05
C THR A 503 22.66 5.34 -17.44
N GLU A 504 23.45 5.96 -16.56
CA GLU A 504 24.87 6.28 -16.82
C GLU A 504 25.69 5.06 -17.24
N GLU A 505 25.44 3.89 -16.63
CA GLU A 505 26.15 2.66 -16.97
C GLU A 505 25.74 2.08 -18.32
N ILE A 506 24.45 2.14 -18.65
CA ILE A 506 23.91 1.50 -19.87
C ILE A 506 24.14 2.38 -21.10
N VAL A 507 23.90 3.69 -21.01
CA VAL A 507 23.99 4.61 -22.15
C VAL A 507 25.24 5.50 -22.14
N GLY A 508 26.02 5.49 -21.05
CA GLY A 508 27.14 6.41 -20.84
C GLY A 508 26.70 7.71 -20.15
N PRO A 509 27.66 8.59 -19.75
CA PRO A 509 27.33 9.87 -19.15
C PRO A 509 26.51 10.72 -20.13
N THR A 510 25.34 11.17 -19.68
CA THR A 510 24.50 12.07 -20.46
C THR A 510 25.19 13.43 -20.52
N GLN A 511 25.49 13.95 -21.71
CA GLN A 511 25.91 15.35 -21.85
C GLN A 511 24.68 16.22 -21.52
N HIS A 512 24.73 16.89 -20.36
CA HIS A 512 23.72 17.87 -19.95
C HIS A 512 23.90 19.21 -20.66
#